data_AF-A0A1A8KVT4-F1
#
_entry.id   AF-A0A1A8KVT4-F1
#
_cell.length_a   1.000
_cell.length_b   1.000
_cell.length_c   1.000
_cell.angle_alpha   90.00
_cell.angle_beta   90.00
_cell.angle_gamma   90.00
#
_symmetry.space_group_name_H-M   'P 1'
#
loop_
_entity.id
_entity.type
_entity.pdbx_description
1 polymer ?
#
loop_
_entity_poly.entity_id
_entity_poly.type
_entity_poly.pdbx_seq_one_letter_code
_entity_poly.pdbx_strand_id
1 'polypeptide(L)'
;FSDPVDIDVVYIVKPNPPENLALTVLWDQTWPYLHVSWESPQKADTRSGWITLIYELRIKLEDEDEWEEHPAGQQKTFNIFSLCSGGKYLVQVRCKPDHGFWSEWSSSQYVKVPEYFNREKSMWVLA
;
A
#
# COMPACT_ATOMS: atom_id res chain seq x y z
N PHE A 1 -38.17 8.07 -26.69
CA PHE A 1 -37.54 6.75 -26.62
C PHE A 1 -36.09 6.99 -26.21
N SER A 2 -35.61 6.32 -25.16
CA SER A 2 -34.20 6.41 -24.75
C SER A 2 -33.41 5.36 -25.53
N ASP A 3 -32.22 5.72 -25.99
CA ASP A 3 -31.29 4.76 -26.59
C ASP A 3 -30.83 3.74 -25.54
N PRO A 4 -30.69 2.45 -25.89
CA PRO A 4 -30.12 1.46 -25.00
C PRO A 4 -28.64 1.76 -24.78
N VAL A 5 -28.23 1.85 -23.51
CA VAL A 5 -26.82 1.96 -23.13
C VAL A 5 -26.26 0.55 -23.03
N ASP A 6 -25.31 0.22 -23.90
CA ASP A 6 -24.56 -1.04 -23.81
C ASP A 6 -23.43 -0.85 -22.79
N ILE A 7 -23.58 -1.45 -21.61
CA ILE A 7 -22.59 -1.37 -20.53
C ILE A 7 -21.96 -2.75 -20.38
N ASP A 8 -20.72 -2.88 -20.84
CA ASP A 8 -19.93 -4.06 -20.54
C ASP A 8 -19.49 -4.02 -19.07
N VAL A 9 -19.88 -5.08 -18.34
CA VAL A 9 -19.65 -5.25 -16.90
C VAL A 9 -18.17 -5.10 -16.56
N VAL A 10 -17.27 -5.48 -17.48
CA VAL A 10 -15.81 -5.36 -17.31
C VAL A 10 -15.37 -3.93 -16.97
N TYR A 11 -16.07 -2.90 -17.45
CA TYR A 11 -15.66 -1.50 -17.26
C TYR A 11 -16.29 -0.79 -16.05
N ILE A 12 -17.20 -1.44 -15.34
CA ILE A 12 -17.91 -0.84 -14.18
C ILE A 12 -17.56 -1.50 -12.84
N VAL A 13 -16.66 -2.48 -12.83
CA VAL A 13 -16.30 -3.19 -11.59
C VAL A 13 -15.51 -2.28 -10.66
N LYS A 14 -16.02 -2.11 -9.45
CA LYS A 14 -15.32 -1.53 -8.30
C LYS A 14 -15.17 -2.62 -7.23
N PRO A 15 -13.96 -3.12 -6.95
CA PRO A 15 -13.77 -4.18 -5.96
C PRO A 15 -13.94 -3.65 -4.54
N ASN A 16 -14.04 -4.58 -3.57
CA ASN A 16 -13.89 -4.24 -2.16
C ASN A 16 -12.41 -3.92 -1.86
N PRO A 17 -12.10 -3.20 -0.76
CA PRO A 17 -10.71 -2.95 -0.35
C PRO A 17 -9.97 -4.24 -0.02
N PRO A 18 -8.63 -4.28 -0.15
CA PRO A 18 -7.80 -5.35 0.38
C PRO A 18 -8.03 -5.57 1.87
N GLU A 19 -7.86 -6.83 2.31
CA GLU A 19 -8.10 -7.26 3.69
C GLU A 19 -6.78 -7.65 4.36
N ASN A 20 -6.80 -7.83 5.69
CA ASN A 20 -5.66 -8.34 6.47
C ASN A 20 -4.34 -7.57 6.24
N LEU A 21 -4.40 -6.23 6.18
CA LEU A 21 -3.22 -5.37 6.11
C LEU A 21 -2.38 -5.52 7.38
N ALA A 22 -1.18 -6.06 7.24
CA ALA A 22 -0.22 -6.26 8.32
C ALA A 22 1.07 -5.48 8.05
N LEU A 23 1.62 -4.89 9.11
CA LEU A 23 2.85 -4.09 9.07
C LEU A 23 3.86 -4.67 10.06
N THR A 24 5.06 -4.99 9.59
CA THR A 24 6.14 -5.52 10.43
C THR A 24 7.43 -4.77 10.14
N VAL A 25 8.05 -4.19 11.18
CA VAL A 25 9.39 -3.60 11.05
C VAL A 25 10.41 -4.73 11.13
N LEU A 26 11.15 -4.92 10.04
CA LEU A 26 12.25 -5.88 9.93
C LEU A 26 13.58 -5.14 9.82
N TRP A 27 14.67 -5.86 9.99
CA TRP A 27 16.01 -5.28 9.99
C TRP A 27 16.89 -6.04 8.99
N ASP A 28 17.52 -5.29 8.08
CA ASP A 28 18.63 -5.79 7.28
C ASP A 28 19.92 -5.22 7.85
N GLN A 29 20.64 -6.04 8.61
CA GLN A 29 21.82 -5.64 9.39
C GLN A 29 21.50 -4.51 10.37
N THR A 30 21.76 -3.26 9.98
CA THR A 30 21.57 -2.05 10.79
C THR A 30 20.43 -1.16 10.27
N TRP A 31 19.88 -1.47 9.09
CA TRP A 31 18.87 -0.65 8.44
C TRP A 31 17.49 -1.28 8.59
N PRO A 32 16.55 -0.63 9.31
CA PRO A 32 15.20 -1.13 9.38
C PRO A 32 14.46 -0.86 8.07
N TYR A 33 13.56 -1.76 7.73
CA TYR A 33 12.62 -1.61 6.64
C TYR A 33 11.25 -2.10 7.08
N LEU A 34 10.21 -1.55 6.47
CA LEU A 34 8.84 -1.87 6.77
C LEU A 34 8.35 -2.91 5.77
N HIS A 35 8.09 -4.12 6.25
CA HIS A 35 7.42 -5.15 5.50
C HIS A 35 5.91 -4.99 5.63
N VAL A 36 5.25 -4.76 4.51
CA VAL A 36 3.81 -4.61 4.40
C VAL A 36 3.25 -5.83 3.68
N SER A 37 2.20 -6.44 4.21
CA SER A 37 1.50 -7.54 3.55
C SER A 37 -0.01 -7.37 3.65
N TRP A 38 -0.74 -7.90 2.67
CA TRP A 38 -2.20 -7.84 2.62
C TRP A 38 -2.78 -9.03 1.85
N GLU A 39 -4.09 -9.20 1.94
CA GLU A 39 -4.84 -10.20 1.21
C GLU A 39 -5.81 -9.57 0.21
N SER A 40 -6.12 -10.33 -0.83
CA SER A 40 -7.18 -9.98 -1.78
C SER A 40 -8.53 -9.97 -1.07
N PRO A 41 -9.48 -9.10 -1.47
CA PRO A 41 -10.80 -9.07 -0.85
C PRO A 41 -11.48 -10.44 -0.95
N GLN A 42 -12.11 -10.93 0.12
CA GLN A 42 -12.69 -12.29 0.14
C GLN A 42 -13.78 -12.48 -0.93
N LYS A 43 -14.48 -11.39 -1.27
CA LYS A 43 -15.53 -11.36 -2.29
C LYS A 43 -15.01 -11.34 -3.72
N ALA A 44 -13.70 -11.16 -3.93
CA ALA A 44 -13.09 -11.19 -5.25
C ALA A 44 -12.55 -12.59 -5.54
N ASP A 45 -13.04 -13.24 -6.60
CA ASP A 45 -12.56 -14.56 -7.00
C ASP A 45 -11.26 -14.47 -7.80
N THR A 46 -10.18 -14.12 -7.10
CA THR A 46 -8.83 -14.08 -7.68
C THR A 46 -8.20 -15.48 -7.78
N ARG A 47 -8.80 -16.51 -7.16
CA ARG A 47 -8.22 -17.86 -7.09
C ARG A 47 -8.56 -18.69 -8.32
N SER A 48 -9.76 -18.54 -8.86
CA SER A 48 -10.15 -19.17 -10.12
C SER A 48 -9.57 -18.48 -11.36
N GLY A 49 -9.06 -17.25 -11.20
CA GLY A 49 -8.61 -16.41 -12.31
C GLY A 49 -9.73 -15.61 -12.98
N TRP A 50 -10.94 -15.58 -12.41
CA TRP A 50 -12.05 -14.77 -12.92
C TRP A 50 -11.73 -13.27 -12.92
N ILE A 51 -10.98 -12.81 -11.92
CA ILE A 51 -10.56 -11.41 -11.81
C ILE A 51 -9.09 -11.33 -11.41
N THR A 52 -8.36 -10.50 -12.15
CA THR A 52 -7.01 -10.09 -11.81
C THR A 52 -7.08 -8.75 -11.10
N LEU A 53 -6.32 -8.59 -10.01
CA LEU A 53 -6.23 -7.34 -9.27
C LEU A 53 -4.80 -6.81 -9.27
N ILE A 54 -4.68 -5.50 -9.47
CA ILE A 54 -3.48 -4.74 -9.16
C ILE A 54 -3.71 -3.89 -7.91
N TYR A 55 -2.64 -3.64 -7.18
CA TYR A 55 -2.62 -3.00 -5.88
C TYR A 55 -1.78 -1.73 -5.92
N GLU A 56 -2.17 -0.80 -5.06
CA GLU A 56 -1.44 0.42 -4.77
C GLU A 56 -1.48 0.65 -3.27
N LEU A 57 -0.33 1.00 -2.73
CA LEU A 57 -0.11 1.30 -1.34
C LEU A 57 0.10 2.80 -1.18
N ARG A 58 -0.35 3.37 -0.07
CA ARG A 58 0.07 4.69 0.35
C ARG A 58 0.57 4.69 1.78
N ILE A 59 1.59 5.49 2.03
CA ILE A 59 2.22 5.65 3.34
C ILE A 59 2.40 7.14 3.65
N LYS A 60 2.30 7.50 4.93
CA LYS A 60 2.71 8.83 5.42
C LYS A 60 3.17 8.76 6.85
N LEU A 61 3.95 9.74 7.29
CA LEU A 61 4.16 9.97 8.72
C LEU A 61 2.86 10.50 9.37
N GLU A 62 2.67 10.18 10.65
CA GLU A 62 1.48 10.64 11.39
C GLU A 62 1.34 12.16 11.39
N ASP A 63 2.47 12.85 11.53
CA ASP A 63 2.56 14.31 11.59
C ASP A 63 2.61 15.00 10.21
N GLU A 64 2.61 14.24 9.12
CA GLU A 64 2.60 14.77 7.75
C GLU A 64 1.20 14.70 7.13
N ASP A 65 0.87 15.67 6.28
CA ASP A 65 -0.43 15.71 5.59
C ASP A 65 -0.42 15.00 4.22
N GLU A 66 0.75 14.89 3.60
CA GLU A 66 0.92 14.32 2.27
C GLU A 66 1.11 12.79 2.32
N TRP A 67 0.50 12.09 1.36
CA TRP A 67 0.66 10.65 1.21
C TRP A 67 1.66 10.35 0.10
N GLU A 68 2.60 9.44 0.36
CA GLU A 68 3.44 8.82 -0.65
C GLU A 68 2.74 7.58 -1.22
N GLU A 69 2.47 7.57 -2.52
CA GLU A 69 1.76 6.47 -3.20
C GLU A 69 2.74 5.59 -4.00
N HIS A 70 2.58 4.28 -3.87
CA HIS A 70 3.45 3.26 -4.48
C HIS A 70 2.63 2.19 -5.22
N PRO A 71 2.82 2.00 -6.53
CA PRO A 71 2.22 0.91 -7.25
C PRO A 71 2.87 -0.42 -6.85
N ALA A 72 2.07 -1.41 -6.45
CA ALA A 72 2.54 -2.74 -6.05
C ALA A 72 2.25 -3.83 -7.12
N GLY A 73 1.60 -3.47 -8.23
CA GLY A 73 1.23 -4.42 -9.27
C GLY A 73 0.35 -5.54 -8.70
N GLN A 74 0.63 -6.80 -9.03
CA GLN A 74 -0.11 -7.95 -8.50
C GLN A 74 0.44 -8.49 -7.17
N GLN A 75 1.49 -7.86 -6.62
CA GLN A 75 2.11 -8.31 -5.39
C GLN A 75 1.16 -8.14 -4.20
N LYS A 76 1.31 -9.01 -3.20
CA LYS A 76 0.57 -8.96 -1.93
C LYS A 76 1.47 -8.56 -0.75
N THR A 77 2.70 -8.18 -1.07
CA THR A 77 3.71 -7.74 -0.12
C THR A 77 4.51 -6.59 -0.74
N PHE A 78 5.00 -5.70 0.11
CA PHE A 78 5.82 -4.56 -0.29
C PHE A 78 6.81 -4.20 0.82
N ASN A 79 8.04 -3.85 0.46
CA ASN A 79 9.06 -3.43 1.41
C ASN A 79 9.34 -1.93 1.23
N ILE A 80 9.23 -1.17 2.31
CA ILE A 80 9.50 0.26 2.34
C ILE A 80 10.80 0.50 3.12
N PHE A 81 11.73 1.18 2.50
CA PHE A 81 13.05 1.49 3.06
C PHE A 81 13.12 2.96 3.50
N SER A 82 14.26 3.37 4.05
CA SER A 82 14.52 4.78 4.41
C SER A 82 13.52 5.37 5.41
N LEU A 83 13.11 4.55 6.38
CA LEU A 83 12.19 4.98 7.43
C LEU A 83 12.79 6.09 8.30
N CYS A 84 11.94 6.87 8.94
CA CYS A 84 12.37 7.84 9.94
C CYS A 84 12.51 7.14 11.29
N SER A 85 13.68 7.30 11.91
CA SER A 85 13.97 6.82 13.27
C SER A 85 12.97 7.39 14.27
N GLY A 86 12.30 6.51 15.04
CA GLY A 86 11.24 6.90 15.97
C GLY A 86 9.90 7.32 15.31
N GLY A 87 9.84 7.34 13.98
CA GLY A 87 8.67 7.77 13.21
C GLY A 87 7.49 6.82 13.34
N LYS A 88 6.27 7.39 13.36
CA LYS A 88 5.03 6.62 13.32
C LYS A 88 4.38 6.79 11.96
N TYR A 89 4.14 5.69 11.29
CA TYR A 89 3.63 5.64 9.93
C TYR A 89 2.19 5.15 9.90
N LEU A 90 1.42 5.71 8.96
CA LEU A 90 0.12 5.23 8.55
C LEU A 90 0.25 4.59 7.18
N VAL A 91 -0.37 3.42 7.01
CA VAL A 91 -0.36 2.70 5.73
C VAL A 91 -1.77 2.29 5.36
N GLN A 92 -2.09 2.44 4.08
CA GLN A 92 -3.33 1.94 3.47
C GLN A 92 -3.03 1.29 2.12
N VAL A 93 -3.87 0.36 1.72
CA VAL A 93 -3.78 -0.30 0.42
C VAL A 93 -5.13 -0.27 -0.26
N ARG A 94 -5.15 -0.08 -1.57
CA ARG A 94 -6.34 -0.24 -2.42
C ARG A 94 -6.03 -1.18 -3.59
N CYS A 95 -7.07 -1.63 -4.27
CA CYS A 95 -6.92 -2.48 -5.44
C CYS A 95 -7.87 -2.08 -6.55
N LYS A 96 -7.54 -2.47 -7.78
CA LYS A 96 -8.45 -2.39 -8.92
C LYS A 96 -8.24 -3.57 -9.85
N PRO A 97 -9.25 -3.95 -10.64
CA PRO A 97 -9.05 -4.79 -11.79
C PRO A 97 -8.17 -4.12 -12.85
N ASP A 98 -7.64 -4.94 -13.76
CA ASP A 98 -6.87 -4.50 -14.93
C ASP A 98 -7.64 -3.41 -15.70
N HIS A 99 -8.95 -3.62 -15.85
CA HIS A 99 -9.92 -2.67 -16.39
C HIS A 99 -11.03 -2.43 -15.36
N GLY A 100 -11.23 -1.17 -14.96
CA GLY A 100 -12.25 -0.77 -13.97
C GLY A 100 -11.74 0.25 -12.96
N PHE A 101 -12.45 0.38 -11.85
CA PHE A 101 -12.23 1.43 -10.86
C PHE A 101 -11.42 0.95 -9.65
N TRP A 102 -10.69 1.87 -9.03
CA TRP A 102 -10.09 1.66 -7.72
C TRP A 102 -11.17 1.43 -6.66
N SER A 103 -10.90 0.47 -5.77
CA SER A 103 -11.61 0.35 -4.50
C SER A 103 -11.35 1.56 -3.61
N GLU A 104 -12.15 1.66 -2.55
CA GLU A 104 -11.79 2.52 -1.43
C GLU A 104 -10.48 2.04 -0.80
N TRP A 105 -9.79 2.95 -0.13
CA TRP A 105 -8.63 2.58 0.68
C TRP A 105 -9.04 1.63 1.82
N SER A 106 -8.16 0.68 2.15
CA SER A 106 -8.33 -0.15 3.34
C SER A 106 -8.38 0.68 4.62
N SER A 107 -8.81 0.06 5.72
CA SER A 107 -8.60 0.62 7.05
C SER A 107 -7.11 0.94 7.26
N SER A 108 -6.82 2.09 7.86
CA SER A 108 -5.45 2.51 8.16
C SER A 108 -4.83 1.60 9.21
N GLN A 109 -3.61 1.13 8.93
CA GLN A 109 -2.77 0.43 9.89
C GLN A 109 -1.60 1.35 10.28
N TYR A 110 -1.21 1.29 11.55
CA TYR A 110 -0.16 2.13 12.13
C TYR A 110 1.03 1.28 12.55
N VAL A 111 2.22 1.81 12.37
CA VAL A 111 3.44 1.17 12.86
C VAL A 111 4.40 2.23 13.39
N LYS A 112 4.96 1.96 14.57
CA LYS A 112 6.02 2.80 15.14
C LYS A 112 7.37 2.15 14.83
N VAL A 113 8.22 2.89 14.14
CA VAL A 113 9.60 2.48 13.88
C VAL A 113 10.42 2.73 15.15
N PRO A 114 11.19 1.74 15.63
CA PRO A 114 12.10 1.95 16.75
C PRO A 114 13.09 3.08 16.47
N GLU A 115 13.66 3.66 17.52
CA GLU A 115 14.78 4.58 17.34
C GLU A 115 16.02 3.80 16.90
N TYR A 116 16.69 4.30 15.87
CA TYR A 116 17.96 3.81 15.36
C TYR A 116 18.85 4.97 14.88
N PHE A 117 20.16 4.72 14.87
CA PHE A 117 21.12 5.70 14.37
C PHE A 117 21.11 5.72 12.84
N ASN A 118 20.39 6.68 12.25
CA ASN A 118 20.50 6.93 10.82
C ASN A 118 21.86 7.61 10.54
N ARG A 119 22.77 6.88 9.88
CA ARG A 119 24.12 7.36 9.53
C ARG A 119 24.12 8.45 8.45
N GLU A 120 22.97 8.75 7.82
CA GLU A 120 22.83 9.76 6.76
C GLU A 120 22.90 11.20 7.27
N LYS A 121 22.74 11.45 8.58
CA LYS A 121 23.09 12.75 9.20
C LYS A 121 24.60 12.89 9.46
N SER A 122 25.43 12.37 8.58
CA SER A 122 26.87 12.70 8.57
C SER A 122 27.02 14.13 8.07
N MET A 123 26.97 15.08 9.00
CA MET A 123 27.31 16.48 8.78
C MET A 123 28.70 16.58 8.14
N TRP A 124 28.76 17.05 6.90
CA TRP A 124 30.00 17.59 6.35
C TRP A 124 30.24 18.95 7.00
N VAL A 125 30.95 18.97 8.13
CA VAL A 125 31.59 20.20 8.58
C VAL A 125 32.88 20.33 7.80
N LEU A 126 32.88 21.19 6.77
CA LEU A 126 34.12 21.67 6.18
C LEU A 126 34.76 22.62 7.19
N ALA A 127 35.93 22.23 7.69
CA ALA A 127 36.83 23.08 8.45
C ALA A 127 37.62 24.01 7.51
#